data_AF-A0A6V7KJS5-F1
#
_entry.id   AF-A0A6V7KJS5-F1
#
_cell.length_a   1.000
_cell.length_b   1.000
_cell.length_c   1.000
_cell.angle_alpha   90.00
_cell.angle_beta   90.00
_cell.angle_gamma   90.00
#
_symmetry.space_group_name_H-M   'P 1'
#
loop_
_entity.id
_entity.type
_entity.pdbx_description
1 polymer ?
#
loop_
_entity_poly.entity_id
_entity_poly.type
_entity_poly.pdbx_seq_one_letter_code
_entity_poly.pdbx_strand_id
1 'polypeptide(L)' 'DQQNWKKNKVLHFCPYCQKSFDRPWVLKGHLRLHTGERPFECPVCNKSFAD' A
#
# COMPACT_ATOMS: atom_id res chain seq x y z
N ASP A 1 28.53 17.25 -5.47
CA ASP A 1 27.43 18.19 -5.66
C ASP A 1 26.11 17.46 -5.45
N GLN A 2 25.64 17.44 -4.20
CA GLN A 2 24.54 16.58 -3.79
C GLN A 2 23.20 17.28 -4.04
N GLN A 3 22.36 16.60 -4.83
CA GLN A 3 20.90 16.67 -4.76
C GLN A 3 20.24 17.88 -5.43
N ASN A 4 20.45 18.00 -6.73
CA ASN A 4 19.57 18.73 -7.63
C ASN A 4 18.54 17.77 -8.24
N TRP A 5 17.37 17.61 -7.62
CA TRP A 5 16.07 17.73 -8.30
C TRP A 5 14.92 17.69 -7.29
N LYS A 6 14.22 18.82 -7.18
CA LYS A 6 12.95 18.90 -6.45
C LYS A 6 11.92 18.02 -7.18
N LYS A 7 11.83 16.75 -6.80
CA LYS A 7 10.69 15.88 -7.12
C LYS A 7 9.45 16.55 -6.53
N ASN A 8 8.49 16.95 -7.35
CA ASN A 8 7.12 17.12 -6.88
C ASN A 8 6.68 15.76 -6.30
N LYS A 9 6.81 15.61 -4.98
CA LYS A 9 6.53 14.38 -4.27
C LYS A 9 5.02 14.20 -4.24
N VAL A 10 4.48 13.46 -5.21
CA VAL A 10 3.06 13.11 -5.25
C VAL A 10 2.79 12.18 -4.07
N LEU A 11 1.92 12.62 -3.16
CA LEU A 11 1.43 11.81 -2.06
C LEU A 11 0.21 11.03 -2.51
N HIS A 12 0.11 9.79 -2.05
CA HIS A 12 -1.05 8.93 -2.27
C HIS A 12 -1.89 8.87 -1.00
N PHE A 13 -3.18 9.15 -1.11
CA PHE A 13 -4.08 9.26 0.05
C PHE A 13 -4.99 8.04 0.16
N CYS A 14 -5.22 7.59 1.39
CA CYS A 14 -6.22 6.56 1.68
C CYS A 14 -7.64 7.15 1.63
N PRO A 15 -8.58 6.58 0.86
CA PRO A 15 -9.95 7.07 0.80
C PRO A 15 -10.76 6.80 2.07
N TYR A 16 -10.31 5.88 2.94
CA TYR A 16 -11.03 5.50 4.16
C TYR A 16 -10.60 6.29 5.41
N CYS A 17 -9.32 6.65 5.51
CA CYS A 17 -8.77 7.31 6.70
C CYS A 17 -7.90 8.54 6.40
N GLN A 18 -7.82 8.98 5.13
CA GLN A 18 -7.09 10.16 4.67
C GLN A 18 -5.58 10.21 4.99
N LYS A 19 -4.99 9.09 5.47
CA LYS A 19 -3.54 8.97 5.63
C LYS A 19 -2.84 9.10 4.28
N SER A 20 -1.70 9.80 4.28
CA SER A 20 -0.87 9.99 3.09
C SER A 20 0.36 9.09 3.11
N PHE A 21 0.75 8.63 1.94
CA PHE A 21 1.90 7.75 1.73
C PHE A 21 2.75 8.29 0.59
N ASP A 22 4.07 8.17 0.71
CA ASP A 22 5.01 8.63 -0.29
C ASP A 22 5.28 7.60 -1.40
N ARG A 23 4.81 6.36 -1.20
CA ARG A 23 4.96 5.27 -2.16
C ARG A 23 3.60 4.62 -2.41
N PRO A 24 3.22 4.37 -3.68
CA PRO A 24 1.93 3.80 -4.02
C PRO A 24 1.76 2.36 -3.51
N TRP A 25 2.84 1.56 -3.46
CA TRP A 25 2.77 0.19 -2.94
C TRP A 25 2.51 0.14 -1.44
N VAL A 26 2.99 1.14 -0.67
CA VAL A 26 2.68 1.28 0.75
C VAL A 26 1.20 1.60 0.95
N LEU A 27 0.64 2.52 0.14
CA LEU A 27 -0.81 2.75 0.15
C LEU A 27 -1.56 1.46 -0.20
N LYS A 28 -1.16 0.73 -1.25
CA LYS A 28 -1.82 -0.51 -1.67
C LYS A 28 -1.85 -1.56 -0.55
N GLY A 29 -0.75 -1.76 0.16
CA GLY A 29 -0.70 -2.62 1.34
C GLY A 29 -1.61 -2.11 2.46
N HIS A 30 -1.59 -0.81 2.73
CA HIS A 30 -2.48 -0.19 3.70
C HIS A 30 -3.98 -0.37 3.37
N LEU A 31 -4.38 -0.28 2.10
CA LEU A 31 -5.78 -0.47 1.69
C LEU A 31 -6.31 -1.87 2.04
N ARG A 32 -5.45 -2.89 2.07
CA ARG A 32 -5.83 -4.26 2.48
C ARG A 32 -6.33 -4.34 3.92
N LEU A 33 -5.91 -3.41 4.79
CA LEU A 33 -6.43 -3.30 6.16
C LEU A 33 -7.89 -2.83 6.22
N HIS A 34 -8.35 -2.11 5.20
CA HIS A 34 -9.73 -1.64 5.08
C HIS A 34 -10.60 -2.63 4.32
N THR A 35 -10.09 -3.18 3.21
CA THR A 35 -10.86 -4.09 2.36
C THR A 35 -10.86 -5.54 2.86
N GLY A 36 -9.90 -5.91 3.73
CA GLY A 36 -9.70 -7.29 4.13
C GLY A 36 -9.22 -8.20 2.99
N GLU A 37 -8.75 -7.62 1.87
CA GLU A 37 -8.29 -8.38 0.71
C GLU A 37 -7.09 -9.26 1.09
N ARG A 38 -7.20 -10.55 0.78
CA ARG A 38 -6.20 -11.58 1.05
C ARG A 38 -5.84 -12.28 -0.25
N PRO A 39 -4.97 -11.67 -1.07
CA PRO A 39 -4.68 -12.15 -2.42
C PRO A 39 -3.84 -13.43 -2.45
N PHE A 40 -3.24 -13.82 -1.33
CA PHE A 40 -2.44 -15.03 -1.25
C PHE A 40 -3.26 -16.12 -0.59
N GLU A 41 -3.41 -17.25 -1.28
CA GLU A 41 -4.09 -18.42 -0.78
C GLU A 41 -3.09 -19.58 -0.68
N CYS A 42 -3.07 -20.26 0.46
CA CYS A 42 -2.30 -21.48 0.60
C CYS A 42 -3.04 -22.65 -0.05
N PRO A 43 -2.48 -23.31 -1.09
CA PRO A 43 -3.16 -24.41 -1.79
C PRO A 43 -3.29 -25.69 -0.95
N VAL A 44 -2.60 -25.78 0.19
CA VAL A 44 -2.61 -26.95 1.07
C VAL A 44 -3.71 -26.83 2.13
N CYS A 45 -3.89 -25.64 2.70
CA CYS A 45 -4.85 -25.42 3.78
C CYS A 45 -6.01 -24.48 3.43
N ASN A 46 -6.06 -23.98 2.18
CA ASN A 46 -7.06 -23.05 1.63
C ASN A 46 -7.29 -21.79 2.49
N LYS A 47 -6.27 -21.38 3.24
CA LYS A 47 -6.30 -20.15 4.03
C LYS A 47 -5.75 -19.00 3.23
N SER A 48 -6.53 -17.93 3.13
CA SER A 48 -6.11 -16.67 2.53
C SER A 48 -5.38 -15.78 3.54
N PHE A 49 -4.32 -15.13 3.12
CA PHE A 49 -3.54 -14.18 3.91
C PHE A 49 -3.22 -12.91 3.12
N ALA A 50 -3.01 -11.82 3.84
CA ALA A 50 -2.44 -10.59 3.30
C ALA A 50 -0.91 -10.65 3.50
N ASP A 51 -0.19 -9.86 2.69
CA ASP A 51 1.27 -9.68 2.80
C ASP A 51 1.73 -9.35 4.22
#